data_AF-A0A933AEL6-F1
#
_entry.id   AF-A0A933AEL6-F1
#
_cell.length_a   1.000
_cell.length_b   1.000
_cell.length_c   1.000
_cell.angle_alpha   90.00
_cell.angle_beta   90.00
_cell.angle_gamma   90.00
#
_symmetry.space_group_name_H-M   'P 1'
#
loop_
_entity.id
_entity.type
_entity.pdbx_description
1 polymer ?
#
loop_
_entity_poly.entity_id
_entity_poly.type
_entity_poly.pdbx_seq_one_letter_code
_entity_poly.pdbx_strand_id
1 'polypeptide(L)'
;MKRSELREFGLSQLALIENTDDSTNHCNNSLEAYEFNPSCLDDDYSWLTCVLGLKAAVHGNFGIGALLVDSTGNVLEWGHNEVFYPYFRSDRHAEMVVLSQFEEEHRTLHKVGAFSLYTSLEPCPMCLARLITSGMGTVRHVAADPTGGMVHIMKNLPEVWLELSAKRVFASARCSARLSEFAKEIFLLNVDGLNKKLERRCI
;
A
#
# COMPACT_ATOMS: atom_id res chain seq x y z
N MET A 1 15.16 -6.80 -2.22
CA MET A 1 15.85 -5.72 -1.47
C MET A 1 15.93 -6.10 0.01
N LYS A 2 17.11 -6.00 0.64
CA LYS A 2 17.25 -6.30 2.08
C LYS A 2 16.59 -5.20 2.92
N ARG A 3 16.12 -5.55 4.12
CA ARG A 3 15.52 -4.59 5.06
C ARG A 3 16.45 -3.41 5.38
N SER A 4 17.76 -3.66 5.48
CA SER A 4 18.78 -2.63 5.74
C SER A 4 18.93 -1.59 4.62
N GLU A 5 18.57 -1.94 3.39
CA GLU A 5 18.68 -1.07 2.20
C GLU A 5 17.43 -0.20 2.01
N LEU A 6 16.36 -0.48 2.76
CA LEU A 6 15.03 0.13 2.58
C LEU A 6 15.06 1.65 2.69
N ARG A 7 15.83 2.19 3.64
CA ARG A 7 15.91 3.65 3.85
C ARG A 7 16.56 4.34 2.65
N GLU A 8 17.72 3.85 2.21
CA GLU A 8 18.43 4.38 1.05
C GLU A 8 17.55 4.30 -0.21
N PHE A 9 16.90 3.16 -0.42
CA PHE A 9 15.97 3.00 -1.52
C PHE A 9 14.80 4.00 -1.46
N GLY A 10 14.14 4.15 -0.32
CA GLY A 10 13.02 5.09 -0.20
C GLY A 10 13.45 6.55 -0.42
N LEU A 11 14.62 6.95 0.09
CA LEU A 11 15.17 8.28 -0.19
C LEU A 11 15.45 8.49 -1.68
N SER A 12 15.94 7.46 -2.37
CA SER A 12 16.10 7.50 -3.84
C SER A 12 14.77 7.68 -4.57
N GLN A 13 13.67 7.12 -4.05
CA GLN A 13 12.35 7.31 -4.63
C GLN A 13 11.82 8.72 -4.38
N LEU A 14 12.01 9.28 -3.18
CA LEU A 14 11.61 10.66 -2.87
C LEU A 14 12.34 11.69 -3.74
N ALA A 15 13.64 11.47 -3.99
CA ALA A 15 14.45 12.33 -4.84
C ALA A 15 14.00 12.40 -6.31
N LEU A 16 13.22 11.40 -6.77
CA LEU A 16 12.64 11.36 -8.11
C LEU A 16 11.28 12.07 -8.21
N ILE A 17 10.71 12.52 -7.09
CA ILE A 17 9.41 13.17 -7.06
C ILE A 17 9.58 14.65 -7.42
N GLU A 18 9.15 15.02 -8.63
CA GLU A 18 9.00 16.41 -9.04
C GLU A 18 7.74 16.99 -8.40
N ASN A 19 7.88 17.55 -7.20
CA ASN A 19 6.72 18.11 -6.47
C ASN A 19 6.10 19.28 -7.25
N THR A 20 4.78 19.24 -7.41
CA THR A 20 4.03 20.19 -8.24
C THR A 20 3.33 21.30 -7.44
N ASP A 21 3.23 21.14 -6.12
CA ASP A 21 2.53 22.07 -5.22
C ASP A 21 3.06 22.03 -3.77
N ASP A 22 2.59 22.95 -2.93
CA ASP A 22 3.04 23.07 -1.53
C ASP A 22 2.71 21.84 -0.67
N SER A 23 1.61 21.14 -0.98
CA SER A 23 1.15 19.99 -0.18
C SER A 23 1.99 18.75 -0.45
N THR A 24 2.31 18.50 -1.71
CA THR A 24 3.24 17.43 -2.14
C THR A 24 4.65 17.70 -1.64
N ASN A 25 5.14 18.94 -1.72
CA ASN A 25 6.42 19.36 -1.12
C ASN A 25 6.46 19.11 0.41
N HIS A 26 5.40 19.48 1.12
CA HIS A 26 5.31 19.25 2.57
C HIS A 26 5.41 17.77 2.93
N CYS A 27 4.67 16.90 2.23
CA CYS A 27 4.72 15.46 2.45
C CYS A 27 6.11 14.89 2.15
N ASN A 28 6.74 15.32 1.05
CA ASN A 28 8.06 14.86 0.64
C ASN A 28 9.12 15.19 1.71
N ASN A 29 9.24 16.47 2.09
CA ASN A 29 10.19 16.91 3.11
C ASN A 29 9.96 16.22 4.46
N SER A 30 8.69 15.99 4.82
CA SER A 30 8.33 15.33 6.08
C SER A 30 8.71 13.85 6.07
N LEU A 31 8.56 13.16 4.94
CA LEU A 31 8.99 11.76 4.79
C LEU A 31 10.52 11.65 4.75
N GLU A 32 11.22 12.59 4.10
CA GLU A 32 12.68 12.62 4.02
C GLU A 32 13.31 12.78 5.42
N ALA A 33 12.76 13.70 6.21
CA ALA A 33 13.21 13.99 7.57
C ALA A 33 12.73 12.98 8.64
N TYR A 34 11.86 12.03 8.28
CA TYR A 34 11.29 11.08 9.24
C TYR A 34 12.37 10.14 9.82
N GLU A 35 12.46 10.01 11.14
CA GLU A 35 13.33 9.04 11.81
C GLU A 35 12.52 7.81 12.26
N PHE A 36 13.01 6.61 11.95
CA PHE A 36 12.30 5.37 12.31
C PHE A 36 12.25 5.19 13.82
N ASN A 37 11.05 4.92 14.35
CA ASN A 37 10.87 4.61 15.75
C ASN A 37 11.24 3.14 16.02
N PRO A 38 12.31 2.84 16.77
CA PRO A 38 12.77 1.47 17.00
C PRO A 38 11.79 0.62 17.83
N SER A 39 10.82 1.26 18.51
CA SER A 39 9.75 0.56 19.24
C SER A 39 8.62 0.07 18.32
N CYS A 40 8.55 0.58 17.09
CA CYS A 40 7.53 0.27 16.10
C CYS A 40 8.09 -0.76 15.09
N LEU A 41 7.64 -2.01 15.19
CA LEU A 41 8.23 -3.13 14.44
C LEU A 41 8.04 -3.05 12.92
N ASP A 42 7.05 -2.29 12.47
CA ASP A 42 6.68 -2.19 11.06
C ASP A 42 6.92 -0.77 10.50
N ASP A 43 7.65 0.09 11.24
CA ASP A 43 7.79 1.52 10.96
C ASP A 43 8.48 1.80 9.62
N ASP A 44 9.55 1.08 9.32
CA ASP A 44 10.30 1.19 8.08
C ASP A 44 9.48 0.76 6.86
N TYR A 45 8.81 -0.40 6.92
CA TYR A 45 7.90 -0.84 5.87
C TYR A 45 6.75 0.16 5.67
N SER A 46 6.16 0.63 6.76
CA SER A 46 5.05 1.59 6.72
C SER A 46 5.48 2.91 6.08
N TRP A 47 6.67 3.40 6.43
CA TRP A 47 7.26 4.59 5.83
C TRP A 47 7.47 4.41 4.32
N LEU A 48 8.02 3.28 3.88
CA LEU A 48 8.21 3.04 2.45
C LEU A 48 6.86 2.98 1.69
N THR A 49 5.80 2.42 2.28
CA THR A 49 4.47 2.49 1.65
C THR A 49 3.96 3.93 1.50
N CYS A 50 4.27 4.83 2.45
CA CYS A 50 3.93 6.25 2.33
C CYS A 50 4.73 6.93 1.21
N VAL A 51 6.03 6.66 1.11
CA VAL A 51 6.89 7.15 0.02
C VAL A 51 6.35 6.75 -1.34
N LEU A 52 6.00 5.46 -1.51
CA LEU A 52 5.42 4.94 -2.74
C LEU A 52 4.03 5.54 -3.02
N GLY A 53 3.22 5.76 -1.99
CA GLY A 53 1.93 6.44 -2.10
C GLY A 53 2.07 7.89 -2.57
N LEU A 54 3.05 8.63 -2.07
CA LEU A 54 3.31 10.00 -2.52
C LEU A 54 3.71 10.03 -4.00
N LYS A 55 4.54 9.08 -4.44
CA LYS A 55 4.88 8.92 -5.85
C LYS A 55 3.65 8.67 -6.73
N ALA A 56 2.71 7.81 -6.30
CA ALA A 56 1.44 7.65 -7.00
C ALA A 56 0.64 8.96 -7.09
N ALA A 57 0.56 9.70 -5.97
CA ALA A 57 -0.20 10.94 -5.91
C ALA A 57 0.34 11.98 -6.92
N VAL A 58 1.66 12.17 -6.96
CA VAL A 58 2.33 13.07 -7.90
C VAL A 58 2.17 12.64 -9.36
N HIS A 59 2.14 11.34 -9.64
CA HIS A 59 1.84 10.82 -10.98
C HIS A 59 0.35 10.87 -11.36
N GLY A 60 -0.52 11.43 -10.50
CA GLY A 60 -1.95 11.58 -10.80
C GLY A 60 -2.80 10.34 -10.54
N ASN A 61 -2.30 9.41 -9.73
CA ASN A 61 -3.00 8.23 -9.22
C ASN A 61 -3.41 8.43 -7.75
N PHE A 62 -4.28 7.57 -7.21
CA PHE A 62 -4.62 7.65 -5.78
C PHE A 62 -3.36 7.43 -4.93
N GLY A 63 -3.16 8.23 -3.88
CA GLY A 63 -1.94 8.22 -3.06
C GLY A 63 -1.78 6.98 -2.17
N ILE A 64 -1.62 5.80 -2.77
CA ILE A 64 -1.53 4.50 -2.09
C ILE A 64 -0.30 3.75 -2.58
N GLY A 65 0.51 3.27 -1.64
CA GLY A 65 1.70 2.45 -1.88
C GLY A 65 1.60 1.11 -1.18
N ALA A 66 2.29 0.10 -1.71
CA ALA A 66 2.32 -1.25 -1.13
C ALA A 66 3.69 -1.93 -1.35
N LEU A 67 3.99 -2.91 -0.51
CA LEU A 67 5.18 -3.76 -0.64
C LEU A 67 4.93 -5.15 -0.08
N LEU A 68 5.67 -6.13 -0.60
CA LEU A 68 5.61 -7.54 -0.20
C LEU A 68 6.95 -7.97 0.39
N VAL A 69 6.90 -8.65 1.53
CA VAL A 69 8.04 -9.04 2.34
C VAL A 69 8.06 -10.54 2.59
N ASP A 70 9.24 -11.14 2.50
CA ASP A 70 9.47 -12.55 2.83
C ASP A 70 9.64 -12.79 4.34
N SER A 71 9.72 -14.06 4.75
CA SER A 71 9.89 -14.43 6.16
C SER A 71 11.21 -13.99 6.78
N THR A 72 12.19 -13.55 5.99
CA THR A 72 13.49 -13.04 6.45
C THR A 72 13.51 -11.51 6.55
N GLY A 73 12.42 -10.85 6.16
CA GLY A 73 12.30 -9.40 6.19
C GLY A 73 12.78 -8.71 4.91
N ASN A 74 13.12 -9.44 3.85
CA ASN A 74 13.48 -8.81 2.58
C ASN A 74 12.21 -8.41 1.83
N VAL A 75 12.25 -7.24 1.21
CA VAL A 75 11.22 -6.82 0.25
C VAL A 75 11.46 -7.55 -1.06
N LEU A 76 10.46 -8.31 -1.51
CA LEU A 76 10.49 -8.99 -2.80
C LEU A 76 9.95 -8.08 -3.89
N GLU A 77 8.78 -7.48 -3.66
CA GLU A 77 8.09 -6.61 -4.61
C GLU A 77 7.59 -5.34 -3.92
N TRP A 78 7.43 -4.27 -4.68
CA TRP A 78 6.88 -2.99 -4.22
C TRP A 78 6.22 -2.24 -5.36
N GLY A 79 5.27 -1.37 -5.03
CA GLY A 79 4.53 -0.63 -6.05
C GLY A 79 3.61 0.40 -5.45
N HIS A 80 2.88 1.08 -6.33
CA HIS A 80 1.91 2.08 -5.96
C HIS A 80 0.70 2.01 -6.88
N ASN A 81 -0.35 2.76 -6.57
CA ASN A 81 -1.53 2.85 -7.41
C ASN A 81 -1.15 3.35 -8.83
N GLU A 82 -1.71 2.72 -9.86
CA GLU A 82 -1.53 3.06 -11.28
C GLU A 82 -2.89 3.10 -12.03
N VAL A 83 -3.97 3.46 -11.33
CA VAL A 83 -5.33 3.39 -11.90
C VAL A 83 -5.53 4.32 -13.08
N PHE A 84 -4.96 5.52 -13.06
CA PHE A 84 -5.15 6.57 -14.06
C PHE A 84 -3.93 6.81 -14.95
N TYR A 85 -2.72 6.64 -14.42
CA TYR A 85 -1.45 6.83 -15.11
C TYR A 85 -0.58 5.57 -14.96
N PRO A 86 0.10 5.09 -16.04
CA PRO A 86 0.31 5.76 -17.34
C PRO A 86 -0.89 5.74 -18.30
N TYR A 87 -1.88 4.90 -18.04
CA TYR A 87 -3.16 4.86 -18.73
C TYR A 87 -4.19 4.22 -17.81
N PHE A 88 -5.48 4.41 -18.13
CA PHE A 88 -6.54 3.94 -17.24
C PHE A 88 -6.61 2.40 -17.16
N ARG A 89 -6.51 1.87 -15.94
CA ARG A 89 -6.71 0.46 -15.58
C ARG A 89 -7.33 0.37 -14.18
N SER A 90 -8.63 0.09 -14.11
CA SER A 90 -9.38 0.08 -12.85
C SER A 90 -8.90 -0.92 -11.81
N ASP A 91 -8.17 -1.95 -12.21
CA ASP A 91 -7.63 -3.00 -11.35
C ASP A 91 -6.27 -2.64 -10.73
N ARG A 92 -5.57 -1.60 -11.22
CA ARG A 92 -4.19 -1.27 -10.81
C ARG A 92 -4.12 -0.48 -9.50
N HIS A 93 -4.72 -1.02 -8.45
CA HIS A 93 -4.48 -0.58 -7.08
C HIS A 93 -3.09 -1.02 -6.62
N ALA A 94 -2.53 -0.39 -5.57
CA ALA A 94 -1.17 -0.65 -5.14
C ALA A 94 -0.94 -2.13 -4.78
N GLU A 95 -1.87 -2.74 -4.04
CA GLU A 95 -1.82 -4.15 -3.65
C GLU A 95 -1.92 -5.07 -4.86
N MET A 96 -2.70 -4.66 -5.86
CA MET A 96 -2.89 -5.41 -7.10
C MET A 96 -1.62 -5.37 -7.96
N VAL A 97 -0.99 -4.20 -8.06
CA VAL A 97 0.28 -4.03 -8.78
C VAL A 97 1.35 -4.94 -8.17
N VAL A 98 1.51 -4.89 -6.84
CA VAL A 98 2.50 -5.71 -6.11
C VAL A 98 2.24 -7.20 -6.27
N LEU A 99 1.00 -7.66 -6.12
CA LEU A 99 0.67 -9.08 -6.28
C LEU A 99 0.87 -9.56 -7.72
N SER A 100 0.56 -8.74 -8.72
CA SER A 100 0.76 -9.11 -10.13
C SER A 100 2.24 -9.28 -10.46
N GLN A 101 3.08 -8.33 -10.01
CA GLN A 101 4.54 -8.45 -10.15
C GLN A 101 5.04 -9.72 -9.46
N PHE A 102 4.61 -9.95 -8.21
CA PHE A 102 5.01 -11.13 -7.45
C PHE A 102 4.63 -12.44 -8.15
N GLU A 103 3.38 -12.56 -8.59
CA GLU A 103 2.87 -13.77 -9.27
C GLU A 103 3.53 -13.97 -10.64
N GLU A 104 3.97 -12.90 -11.31
CA GLU A 104 4.66 -12.95 -12.60
C GLU A 104 6.15 -13.32 -12.47
N GLU A 105 6.85 -12.74 -11.48
CA GLU A 105 8.29 -12.92 -11.27
C GLU A 105 8.61 -14.17 -10.44
N HIS A 106 7.74 -14.54 -9.50
CA HIS A 106 7.97 -15.63 -8.55
C HIS A 106 7.02 -16.82 -8.76
N ARG A 107 6.83 -17.21 -10.02
CA ARG A 107 5.87 -18.25 -10.45
C ARG A 107 5.99 -19.61 -9.75
N THR A 108 7.13 -19.90 -9.12
CA THR A 108 7.40 -21.18 -8.42
C THR A 108 7.20 -21.08 -6.90
N LEU A 109 7.03 -19.86 -6.35
CA LEU A 109 6.84 -19.63 -4.93
C LEU A 109 5.36 -19.75 -4.57
N HIS A 110 4.92 -20.96 -4.21
CA HIS A 110 3.53 -21.25 -3.84
C HIS A 110 3.30 -21.42 -2.34
N LYS A 111 4.30 -21.14 -1.50
CA LYS A 111 4.18 -21.41 -0.06
C LYS A 111 3.25 -20.40 0.61
N VAL A 112 1.99 -20.80 0.72
CA VAL A 112 0.95 -20.05 1.45
C VAL A 112 1.42 -19.76 2.87
N GLY A 113 1.31 -18.50 3.27
CA GLY A 113 1.56 -18.06 4.64
C GLY A 113 2.97 -17.55 4.93
N ALA A 114 3.92 -17.67 4.00
CA ALA A 114 5.32 -17.25 4.21
C ALA A 114 5.59 -15.75 3.94
N PHE A 115 4.61 -15.05 3.37
CA PHE A 115 4.77 -13.67 2.90
C PHE A 115 3.84 -12.71 3.64
N SER A 116 4.33 -11.48 3.78
CA SER A 116 3.59 -10.36 4.38
C SER A 116 3.43 -9.24 3.37
N LEU A 117 2.23 -8.68 3.20
CA LEU A 117 1.99 -7.49 2.40
C LEU A 117 1.71 -6.29 3.31
N TYR A 118 2.36 -5.17 3.03
CA TYR A 118 2.11 -3.88 3.66
C TYR A 118 1.48 -2.95 2.63
N THR A 119 0.45 -2.20 3.04
CA THR A 119 -0.21 -1.18 2.22
C THR A 119 -0.42 0.09 3.04
N SER A 120 -0.27 1.27 2.43
CA SER A 120 -0.39 2.54 3.15
C SER A 120 -1.82 2.80 3.63
N LEU A 121 -2.82 2.24 2.95
CA LEU A 121 -4.24 2.40 3.30
C LEU A 121 -4.92 1.03 3.40
N GLU A 122 -5.91 0.92 4.27
CA GLU A 122 -6.71 -0.30 4.42
C GLU A 122 -7.27 -0.78 3.07
N PRO A 123 -7.09 -2.07 2.72
CA PRO A 123 -7.41 -2.54 1.39
C PRO A 123 -8.92 -2.50 1.12
N CYS A 124 -9.27 -2.06 -0.08
CA CYS A 124 -10.65 -2.05 -0.57
C CYS A 124 -11.19 -3.48 -0.80
N PRO A 125 -12.51 -3.67 -1.07
CA PRO A 125 -13.08 -4.99 -1.26
C PRO A 125 -12.40 -5.84 -2.36
N MET A 126 -12.02 -5.21 -3.48
CA MET A 126 -11.32 -5.88 -4.58
C MET A 126 -9.94 -6.39 -4.14
N CYS A 127 -9.13 -5.50 -3.54
CA CYS A 127 -7.79 -5.85 -3.07
C CYS A 127 -7.86 -6.93 -1.97
N LEU A 128 -8.79 -6.79 -1.03
CA LEU A 128 -8.98 -7.76 0.05
C LEU A 128 -9.30 -9.15 -0.50
N ALA A 129 -10.24 -9.26 -1.44
CA ALA A 129 -10.60 -10.53 -2.05
C ALA A 129 -9.37 -11.20 -2.71
N ARG A 130 -8.56 -10.43 -3.46
CA ARG A 130 -7.34 -10.98 -4.06
C ARG A 130 -6.31 -11.41 -3.01
N LEU A 131 -6.10 -10.60 -1.98
CA LEU A 131 -5.19 -10.91 -0.87
C LEU A 131 -5.57 -12.20 -0.14
N ILE A 132 -6.87 -12.47 0.02
CA ILE A 132 -7.36 -13.74 0.56
C ILE A 132 -6.93 -14.92 -0.32
N THR A 133 -6.90 -14.77 -1.63
CA THR A 133 -6.56 -15.86 -2.56
C THR A 133 -5.09 -15.94 -2.96
N SER A 134 -4.26 -14.94 -2.68
CA SER A 134 -2.89 -14.83 -3.19
C SER A 134 -1.81 -15.56 -2.37
N GLY A 135 -2.21 -16.24 -1.29
CA GLY A 135 -1.28 -16.96 -0.42
C GLY A 135 -0.52 -16.10 0.59
N MET A 136 -0.86 -14.80 0.72
CA MET A 136 -0.33 -13.94 1.78
C MET A 136 -0.75 -14.44 3.16
N GLY A 137 0.19 -14.57 4.08
CA GLY A 137 -0.07 -14.98 5.46
C GLY A 137 -0.46 -13.81 6.35
N THR A 138 0.15 -12.65 6.11
CA THR A 138 -0.11 -11.43 6.86
C THR A 138 -0.32 -10.27 5.89
N VAL A 139 -1.31 -9.43 6.17
CA VAL A 139 -1.57 -8.18 5.46
C VAL A 139 -1.70 -7.08 6.51
N ARG A 140 -0.89 -6.04 6.39
CA ARG A 140 -0.85 -4.92 7.31
C ARG A 140 -1.15 -3.62 6.58
N HIS A 141 -2.12 -2.87 7.09
CA HIS A 141 -2.44 -1.53 6.57
C HIS A 141 -1.95 -0.44 7.53
N VAL A 142 -1.34 0.62 7.00
CA VAL A 142 -0.80 1.72 7.80
C VAL A 142 -1.94 2.61 8.32
N ALA A 143 -2.74 3.16 7.43
CA ALA A 143 -3.94 3.90 7.79
C ALA A 143 -5.21 3.04 7.67
N ALA A 144 -6.12 3.18 8.63
CA ALA A 144 -7.49 2.68 8.49
C ALA A 144 -8.27 3.49 7.45
N ASP A 145 -9.19 2.83 6.74
CA ASP A 145 -10.09 3.45 5.77
C ASP A 145 -11.55 3.09 6.10
N PRO A 146 -12.24 3.89 6.93
CA PRO A 146 -13.60 3.60 7.35
C PRO A 146 -14.65 3.74 6.23
N THR A 147 -14.29 4.30 5.07
CA THR A 147 -15.25 4.54 3.98
C THR A 147 -15.00 3.65 2.77
N GLY A 148 -13.75 3.35 2.43
CA GLY A 148 -13.36 2.51 1.30
C GLY A 148 -12.76 1.15 1.66
N GLY A 149 -12.31 0.97 2.91
CA GLY A 149 -11.66 -0.25 3.38
C GLY A 149 -12.63 -1.38 3.70
N MET A 150 -12.14 -2.63 3.65
CA MET A 150 -12.96 -3.83 3.88
C MET A 150 -12.51 -4.67 5.08
N VAL A 151 -11.33 -4.43 5.66
CA VAL A 151 -10.81 -5.23 6.78
C VAL A 151 -11.67 -5.03 8.03
N HIS A 152 -12.04 -3.80 8.36
CA HIS A 152 -12.83 -3.48 9.56
C HIS A 152 -14.29 -3.99 9.49
N ILE A 153 -14.81 -4.23 8.29
CA ILE A 153 -16.13 -4.81 8.03
C ILE A 153 -16.06 -6.20 7.39
N MET A 154 -14.93 -6.90 7.51
CA MET A 154 -14.71 -8.19 6.85
C MET A 154 -15.77 -9.25 7.18
N LYS A 155 -16.39 -9.16 8.37
CA LYS A 155 -17.53 -10.00 8.79
C LYS A 155 -18.74 -9.97 7.84
N ASN A 156 -18.82 -8.98 6.95
CA ASN A 156 -19.89 -8.85 5.95
C ASN A 156 -19.59 -9.62 4.65
N LEU A 157 -18.43 -10.27 4.54
CA LEU A 157 -18.11 -11.13 3.39
C LEU A 157 -18.96 -12.41 3.40
N PRO A 158 -19.21 -13.02 2.22
CA PRO A 158 -19.81 -14.36 2.17
C PRO A 158 -18.97 -15.39 2.93
N GLU A 159 -19.63 -16.43 3.46
CA GLU A 159 -19.02 -17.44 4.35
C GLU A 159 -17.73 -18.04 3.80
N VAL A 160 -17.71 -18.42 2.52
CA VAL A 160 -16.50 -18.96 1.87
C VAL A 160 -15.28 -18.04 1.97
N TRP A 161 -15.49 -16.72 1.90
CA TRP A 161 -14.40 -15.74 2.00
C TRP A 161 -13.92 -15.57 3.44
N LEU A 162 -14.82 -15.67 4.42
CA LEU A 162 -14.46 -15.67 5.85
C LEU A 162 -13.64 -16.91 6.22
N GLU A 163 -14.04 -18.08 5.73
CA GLU A 163 -13.30 -19.32 5.95
C GLU A 163 -11.90 -19.27 5.32
N LEU A 164 -11.80 -18.73 4.10
CA LEU A 164 -10.52 -18.55 3.43
C LEU A 164 -9.65 -17.51 4.16
N SER A 165 -10.22 -16.42 4.68
CA SER A 165 -9.45 -15.40 5.40
C SER A 165 -8.99 -15.86 6.79
N ALA A 166 -9.68 -16.82 7.43
CA ALA A 166 -9.42 -17.25 8.80
C ALA A 166 -7.99 -17.77 9.07
N LYS A 167 -7.26 -18.20 8.04
CA LYS A 167 -5.86 -18.66 8.17
C LYS A 167 -4.82 -17.54 7.96
N ARG A 168 -5.26 -16.29 7.86
CA ARG A 168 -4.44 -15.13 7.53
C ARG A 168 -4.64 -14.05 8.57
N VAL A 169 -3.64 -13.18 8.71
CA VAL A 169 -3.72 -12.02 9.59
C VAL A 169 -4.01 -10.79 8.73
N PHE A 170 -5.13 -10.13 8.99
CA PHE A 170 -5.41 -8.78 8.49
C PHE A 170 -5.45 -7.84 9.70
N ALA A 171 -4.53 -6.89 9.78
CA ALA A 171 -4.40 -6.02 10.95
C ALA A 171 -3.79 -4.67 10.57
N SER A 172 -3.84 -3.70 11.48
CA SER A 172 -3.06 -2.48 11.32
C SER A 172 -1.56 -2.77 11.45
N ALA A 173 -0.74 -1.98 10.76
CA ALA A 173 0.71 -2.01 10.89
C ALA A 173 1.12 -1.51 12.29
N ARG A 174 2.14 -2.14 12.88
CA ARG A 174 2.73 -1.73 14.16
C ARG A 174 3.73 -0.60 13.91
N CYS A 175 3.20 0.52 13.44
CA CYS A 175 3.93 1.72 13.07
C CYS A 175 3.61 2.88 14.00
N SER A 176 4.36 3.98 13.89
CA SER A 176 4.04 5.20 14.62
C SER A 176 2.71 5.81 14.15
N ALA A 177 2.03 6.52 15.05
CA ALA A 177 0.83 7.27 14.71
C ALA A 177 1.09 8.28 13.57
N ARG A 178 2.30 8.86 13.54
CA ARG A 178 2.71 9.81 12.52
C ARG A 178 2.72 9.22 11.12
N LEU A 179 3.15 7.97 10.94
CA LEU A 179 3.06 7.30 9.64
C LEU A 179 1.62 7.00 9.22
N SER A 180 0.77 6.66 10.20
CA SER A 180 -0.67 6.50 9.95
C SER A 180 -1.34 7.81 9.51
N GLU A 181 -0.89 8.95 10.03
CA GLU A 181 -1.32 10.28 9.59
C GLU A 181 -0.81 10.59 8.19
N PHE A 182 0.49 10.40 7.91
CA PHE A 182 1.04 10.63 6.57
C PHE A 182 0.35 9.82 5.50
N ALA A 183 0.08 8.53 5.75
CA ALA A 183 -0.62 7.71 4.77
C ALA A 183 -2.02 8.27 4.43
N LYS A 184 -2.73 8.85 5.41
CA LYS A 184 -4.02 9.51 5.18
C LYS A 184 -3.85 10.84 4.44
N GLU A 185 -2.92 11.68 4.89
CA GLU A 185 -2.63 12.98 4.26
C GLU A 185 -2.31 12.79 2.77
N ILE A 186 -1.44 11.83 2.44
CA ILE A 186 -1.05 11.50 1.07
C ILE A 186 -2.22 11.01 0.23
N PHE A 187 -3.06 10.12 0.78
CA PHE A 187 -4.27 9.65 0.09
C PHE A 187 -5.22 10.81 -0.24
N LEU A 188 -5.37 11.76 0.68
CA LEU A 188 -6.29 12.89 0.55
C LEU A 188 -5.81 13.96 -0.45
N LEU A 189 -4.54 13.99 -0.84
CA LEU A 189 -3.97 15.00 -1.74
C LEU A 189 -4.76 15.19 -3.04
N ASN A 190 -5.28 14.09 -3.62
CA ASN A 190 -5.94 14.13 -4.93
C ASN A 190 -7.24 13.30 -5.03
N VAL A 191 -7.70 12.71 -3.93
CA VAL A 191 -8.85 11.80 -3.91
C VAL A 191 -10.12 12.42 -4.50
N ASP A 192 -10.43 13.68 -4.16
CA ASP A 192 -11.65 14.35 -4.64
C ASP A 192 -11.63 14.56 -6.15
N GLY A 193 -10.46 14.91 -6.70
CA GLY A 193 -10.28 15.08 -8.14
C GLY A 193 -10.41 13.76 -8.88
N LEU A 194 -9.85 12.69 -8.33
CA LEU A 194 -9.88 11.35 -8.92
C LEU A 194 -11.26 10.68 -8.79
N ASN A 195 -11.98 10.88 -7.69
CA ASN A 195 -13.36 10.42 -7.54
C ASN A 195 -14.27 11.07 -8.58
N LYS A 196 -14.17 12.40 -8.80
CA LYS A 196 -14.89 13.07 -9.88
C LYS A 196 -14.53 12.51 -11.27
N LYS A 197 -13.28 12.09 -11.49
CA LYS A 197 -12.89 11.41 -12.74
C LYS A 197 -13.58 10.05 -12.86
N LEU A 198 -13.70 9.28 -11.79
CA LEU A 198 -14.43 7.99 -11.78
C LEU A 198 -15.92 8.17 -12.05
N GLU A 199 -16.58 9.11 -11.37
CA GLU A 199 -18.02 9.40 -11.53
C GLU A 199 -18.37 9.74 -12.98
N ARG A 200 -17.54 10.55 -13.64
CA ARG A 200 -17.72 10.93 -15.05
C ARG A 200 -17.58 9.76 -16.03
N ARG A 201 -17.12 8.59 -15.61
CA ARG A 201 -17.04 7.39 -16.47
C ARG A 201 -18.37 6.63 -16.54
N CYS A 202 -19.31 6.93 -15.65
CA CYS A 202 -20.62 6.29 -15.58
C CYS A 202 -21.72 7.07 -16.32
N ILE A 203 -21.36 8.18 -16.99
CA ILE A 203 -22.24 9.10 -17.71
C ILE A 203 -21.72 9.20 -19.15
#